data_AF-A0A6A7RP35-F1
#
_entry.id   AF-A0A6A7RP35-F1
#
_cell.length_a   1.000
_cell.length_b   1.000
_cell.length_c   1.000
_cell.angle_alpha   90.00
_cell.angle_beta   90.00
_cell.angle_gamma   90.00
#
_symmetry.space_group_name_H-M   'P 1'
#
loop_
_entity.id
_entity.type
_entity.pdbx_description
1 polymer ?
#
loop_
_entity_poly.entity_id
_entity_poly.type
_entity_poly.pdbx_seq_one_letter_code
_entity_poly.pdbx_strand_id
1 'polypeptide(L)'
;MKTELRVFSGSQFVGKPALVDVEFIPFLQKVNDFAAEQLLQVHVTSSARQQGVAVGNTIVPPATRSNHLTGHAIDMNVIHDGQLFNSSALKKSNHAKLPAQVRKFIQAIRDEKELRWGGDFGTQDPVHVDDGLNIRDALAWDMKFPIIQAALIALTRPEAEAGQARLLFLERPFISGPDVFAVQERLVALGFAMNPDGIFGVVTDRALTTFQEREGLIADGIVGSSTRKALKLT
;
A
#
# COMPACT_ATOMS: atom_id res chain seq x y z
N MET A 1 8.40 -20.26 -10.88
CA MET A 1 8.20 -19.13 -9.96
C MET A 1 8.52 -17.86 -10.71
N LYS A 2 7.52 -16.99 -10.91
CA LYS A 2 7.73 -15.65 -11.46
C LYS A 2 7.66 -14.70 -10.28
N THR A 3 8.77 -14.07 -9.93
CA THR A 3 8.85 -13.13 -8.81
C THR A 3 9.27 -11.78 -9.33
N GLU A 4 8.41 -10.80 -9.17
CA GLU A 4 8.62 -9.45 -9.66
C GLU A 4 7.71 -8.49 -8.92
N LEU A 5 8.29 -7.39 -8.43
CA LEU A 5 7.54 -6.37 -7.73
C LEU A 5 6.81 -5.47 -8.72
N ARG A 6 5.49 -5.36 -8.55
CA ARG A 6 4.60 -4.61 -9.44
C ARG A 6 3.62 -3.80 -8.60
N VAL A 7 3.19 -2.66 -9.13
CA VAL A 7 2.06 -1.92 -8.56
C VAL A 7 0.78 -2.58 -9.07
N PHE A 8 -0.08 -3.02 -8.16
CA PHE A 8 -1.45 -3.38 -8.47
C PHE A 8 -2.33 -2.12 -8.55
N SER A 9 -3.24 -2.09 -9.51
CA SER A 9 -4.24 -1.03 -9.67
C SER A 9 -5.60 -1.67 -9.92
N GLY A 10 -6.57 -1.36 -9.06
CA GLY A 10 -7.97 -1.80 -9.17
C GLY A 10 -8.90 -0.62 -8.96
N SER A 11 -10.10 -0.66 -9.56
CA SER A 11 -11.06 0.46 -9.50
C SER A 11 -11.51 0.80 -8.07
N GLN A 12 -11.46 -0.16 -7.16
CA GLN A 12 -11.84 0.02 -5.76
C GLN A 12 -10.66 0.33 -4.85
N PHE A 13 -9.42 0.27 -5.36
CA PHE A 13 -8.22 0.48 -4.55
C PHE A 13 -7.84 1.96 -4.54
N VAL A 14 -7.71 2.51 -3.34
CA VAL A 14 -7.32 3.91 -3.09
C VAL A 14 -6.26 3.96 -1.98
N GLY A 15 -5.67 5.13 -1.75
CA GLY A 15 -4.58 5.30 -0.80
C GLY A 15 -3.26 4.77 -1.34
N LYS A 16 -2.39 4.22 -0.50
CA LYS A 16 -1.03 3.87 -0.90
C LYS A 16 -1.00 2.85 -2.06
N PRO A 17 0.05 2.86 -2.90
CA PRO A 17 0.20 1.85 -3.93
C PRO A 17 0.24 0.46 -3.29
N ALA A 18 -0.54 -0.46 -3.86
CA ALA A 18 -0.38 -1.88 -3.58
C ALA A 18 0.82 -2.41 -4.35
N LEU A 19 2.02 -2.13 -3.84
CA LEU A 19 3.27 -2.67 -4.38
C LEU A 19 3.42 -4.11 -3.88
N VAL A 20 3.31 -5.08 -4.79
CA VAL A 20 3.18 -6.51 -4.46
C VAL A 20 3.94 -7.38 -5.44
N ASP A 21 4.20 -8.63 -5.06
CA ASP A 21 4.71 -9.61 -6.01
C ASP A 21 3.67 -9.93 -7.08
N VAL A 22 4.12 -10.17 -8.31
CA VAL A 22 3.26 -10.47 -9.46
C VAL A 22 2.36 -11.69 -9.24
N GLU A 23 2.79 -12.67 -8.44
CA GLU A 23 1.95 -13.83 -8.11
C GLU A 23 0.86 -13.50 -7.08
N PHE A 24 0.94 -12.37 -6.37
CA PHE A 24 -0.12 -11.92 -5.45
C PHE A 24 -1.21 -11.08 -6.16
N ILE A 25 -0.94 -10.56 -7.36
CA ILE A 25 -1.88 -9.72 -8.15
C ILE A 25 -3.25 -10.38 -8.37
N PRO A 26 -3.36 -11.66 -8.78
CA PRO A 26 -4.68 -12.29 -8.98
C PRO A 26 -5.55 -12.29 -7.72
N PHE A 27 -4.94 -12.38 -6.54
CA PHE A 27 -5.67 -12.31 -5.27
C PHE A 27 -6.14 -10.90 -4.96
N LEU A 28 -5.33 -9.88 -5.24
CA LEU A 28 -5.80 -8.49 -5.13
C LEU A 28 -6.91 -8.16 -6.12
N GLN A 29 -6.92 -8.79 -7.31
CA GLN A 29 -8.05 -8.68 -8.22
C GLN A 29 -9.34 -9.24 -7.60
N LYS A 30 -9.28 -10.42 -6.95
CA LYS A 30 -10.43 -10.96 -6.21
C LYS A 30 -10.90 -9.99 -5.12
N VAL A 31 -9.98 -9.41 -4.35
CA VAL A 31 -10.31 -8.40 -3.31
C VAL A 31 -10.96 -7.16 -3.93
N ASN A 32 -10.50 -6.70 -5.09
CA ASN A 32 -11.11 -5.59 -5.83
C ASN A 32 -12.54 -5.92 -6.25
N ASP A 33 -12.78 -7.15 -6.72
CA ASP A 33 -14.09 -7.58 -7.20
C ASP A 33 -15.07 -7.72 -6.03
N PHE A 34 -14.64 -8.31 -4.90
CA PHE A 34 -15.42 -8.34 -3.66
C PHE A 34 -15.79 -6.94 -3.18
N ALA A 35 -14.87 -5.98 -3.31
CA ALA A 35 -15.14 -4.59 -2.97
C ALA A 35 -16.17 -3.95 -3.92
N ALA A 36 -16.07 -4.23 -5.21
CA ALA A 36 -16.98 -3.69 -6.22
C ALA A 36 -18.41 -4.22 -6.01
N GLU A 37 -18.57 -5.52 -5.73
CA GLU A 37 -19.86 -6.14 -5.42
C GLU A 37 -20.57 -5.51 -4.21
N GLN A 38 -19.80 -4.97 -3.26
CA GLN A 38 -20.32 -4.36 -2.05
C GLN A 38 -20.32 -2.82 -2.08
N LEU A 39 -20.00 -2.21 -3.23
CA LEU A 39 -19.92 -0.76 -3.42
C LEU A 39 -19.04 -0.07 -2.36
N LEU A 40 -17.86 -0.62 -2.12
CA LEU A 40 -16.89 -0.10 -1.16
C LEU A 40 -15.53 0.15 -1.82
N GLN A 41 -14.69 0.93 -1.16
CA GLN A 41 -13.29 1.11 -1.54
C GLN A 41 -12.36 0.45 -0.51
N VAL A 42 -11.26 -0.10 -1.02
CA VAL A 42 -10.14 -0.63 -0.25
C VAL A 42 -9.09 0.47 -0.16
N HIS A 43 -8.95 1.06 1.03
CA HIS A 43 -7.94 2.08 1.29
C HIS A 43 -6.66 1.42 1.80
N VAL A 44 -5.71 1.18 0.90
CA VAL A 44 -4.42 0.58 1.21
C VAL A 44 -3.58 1.53 2.06
N THR A 45 -3.01 1.00 3.13
CA THR A 45 -2.14 1.73 4.07
C THR A 45 -0.71 1.21 4.10
N SER A 46 -0.51 -0.04 3.65
CA SER A 46 0.77 -0.74 3.62
C SER A 46 0.71 -1.90 2.63
N SER A 47 1.84 -2.24 2.00
CA SER A 47 2.00 -3.36 1.07
C SER A 47 3.39 -4.00 1.25
N ALA A 48 4.12 -4.33 0.17
CA ALA A 48 5.51 -4.74 0.28
C ALA A 48 6.36 -3.72 1.05
N ARG A 49 7.21 -4.18 1.98
CA ARG A 49 8.07 -3.31 2.80
C ARG A 49 9.49 -3.87 2.94
N GLN A 50 10.45 -2.97 3.12
CA GLN A 50 11.85 -3.34 3.34
C GLN A 50 12.05 -3.95 4.73
N GLN A 51 12.88 -4.98 4.83
CA GLN A 51 13.30 -5.56 6.12
C GLN A 51 14.16 -4.54 6.89
N GLY A 52 14.00 -4.51 8.23
CA GLY A 52 14.79 -3.63 9.10
C GLY A 52 14.26 -2.20 9.20
N VAL A 53 13.20 -1.88 8.46
CA VAL A 53 12.49 -0.61 8.57
C VAL A 53 11.38 -0.73 9.62
N ALA A 54 11.42 0.13 10.64
CA ALA A 54 10.37 0.17 11.66
C ALA A 54 9.02 0.59 11.05
N VAL A 55 8.02 -0.27 11.19
CA VAL A 55 6.61 0.05 10.92
C VAL A 55 6.13 0.91 12.10
N GLY A 56 5.75 2.16 11.85
CA GLY A 56 5.36 3.07 12.94
C GLY A 56 4.20 2.50 13.77
N ASN A 57 4.32 2.57 15.10
CA ASN A 57 3.32 2.17 16.13
C ASN A 57 3.02 0.68 16.33
N THR A 58 3.85 -0.26 15.87
CA THR A 58 3.62 -1.69 16.20
C THR A 58 4.24 -2.09 17.54
N ILE A 59 3.39 -2.54 18.48
CA ILE A 59 3.73 -3.13 19.79
C ILE A 59 4.29 -4.58 19.64
N VAL A 60 4.40 -5.10 18.42
CA VAL A 60 4.82 -6.48 18.14
C VAL A 60 6.10 -6.47 17.28
N PRO A 61 7.16 -7.22 17.65
CA PRO A 61 8.34 -7.41 16.80
C PRO A 61 7.93 -7.94 15.42
N PRO A 62 8.56 -7.50 14.32
CA PRO A 62 8.27 -8.06 13.00
C PRO A 62 8.44 -9.58 13.04
N ALA A 63 7.44 -10.33 12.59
CA ALA A 63 7.62 -11.76 12.37
C ALA A 63 8.80 -11.97 11.42
N THR A 64 9.69 -12.91 11.72
CA THR A 64 10.86 -13.24 10.90
C THR A 64 10.50 -13.61 9.46
N ARG A 65 9.25 -14.06 9.22
CA ARG A 65 8.66 -14.36 7.91
C ARG A 65 7.32 -13.68 7.67
N SER A 66 7.30 -12.34 7.66
CA SER A 66 6.10 -11.57 7.28
C SER A 66 5.87 -11.62 5.75
N ASN A 67 4.62 -11.79 5.31
CA ASN A 67 4.25 -11.77 3.89
C ASN A 67 4.42 -10.38 3.24
N HIS A 68 4.48 -9.29 4.03
CA HIS A 68 4.85 -7.97 3.50
C HIS A 68 6.30 -7.93 2.99
N LEU A 69 7.20 -8.77 3.52
CA LEU A 69 8.60 -8.78 3.09
C LEU A 69 8.79 -9.45 1.73
N THR A 70 7.79 -10.19 1.27
CA THR A 70 7.77 -10.84 -0.05
C THR A 70 6.73 -10.21 -0.98
N GLY A 71 6.01 -9.17 -0.55
CA GLY A 71 4.96 -8.54 -1.36
C GLY A 71 3.69 -9.38 -1.53
N HIS A 72 3.44 -10.32 -0.61
CA HIS A 72 2.26 -11.18 -0.60
C HIS A 72 1.22 -10.76 0.46
N ALA A 73 1.25 -9.49 0.88
CA ALA A 73 0.31 -8.95 1.86
C ALA A 73 0.05 -7.46 1.65
N ILE A 74 -1.12 -7.02 2.08
CA ILE A 74 -1.49 -5.61 2.25
C ILE A 74 -2.12 -5.38 3.62
N ASP A 75 -1.97 -4.16 4.14
CA ASP A 75 -2.81 -3.64 5.22
C ASP A 75 -3.71 -2.55 4.63
N MET A 76 -5.01 -2.62 4.92
CA MET A 76 -6.01 -1.73 4.36
C MET A 76 -7.13 -1.40 5.33
N ASN A 77 -7.70 -0.22 5.17
CA ASN A 77 -8.98 0.15 5.75
C ASN A 77 -10.08 -0.01 4.70
N VAL A 78 -11.34 -0.09 5.13
CA VAL A 78 -12.49 -0.13 4.24
C VAL A 78 -13.18 1.23 4.22
N ILE A 79 -13.56 1.74 3.06
CA ILE A 79 -14.42 2.94 2.93
C ILE A 79 -15.76 2.51 2.36
N HIS A 80 -16.84 2.85 3.04
CA HIS A 80 -18.20 2.62 2.57
C HIS A 80 -19.06 3.84 2.90
N ASP A 81 -19.81 4.36 1.93
CA ASP A 81 -20.62 5.58 2.05
C ASP A 81 -19.85 6.78 2.63
N GLY A 82 -18.59 6.94 2.20
CA GLY A 82 -17.69 8.01 2.68
C GLY A 82 -17.15 7.82 4.10
N GLN A 83 -17.55 6.77 4.81
CA GLN A 83 -17.04 6.44 6.15
C GLN A 83 -15.85 5.49 6.06
N LEU A 84 -14.76 5.82 6.75
CA LEU A 84 -13.57 4.98 6.91
C LEU A 84 -13.71 4.02 8.11
N PHE A 85 -13.53 2.73 7.85
CA PHE A 85 -13.49 1.66 8.84
C PHE A 85 -12.05 1.16 8.99
N ASN A 86 -11.40 1.60 10.07
CA ASN A 86 -10.01 1.27 10.37
C ASN A 86 -9.87 0.03 11.28
N SER A 87 -8.63 -0.28 11.69
CA SER A 87 -8.32 -1.43 12.55
C SER A 87 -9.10 -1.49 13.86
N SER A 88 -9.52 -0.36 14.42
CA SER A 88 -10.37 -0.36 15.61
C SER A 88 -11.82 -0.71 15.28
N ALA A 89 -12.35 -0.19 14.17
CA ALA A 89 -13.70 -0.48 13.71
C ALA A 89 -13.86 -1.94 13.24
N LEU A 90 -12.84 -2.49 12.57
CA LEU A 90 -12.87 -3.82 11.96
C LEU A 90 -12.58 -4.97 12.95
N LYS A 91 -12.34 -4.70 14.24
CA LYS A 91 -12.16 -5.75 15.26
C LYS A 91 -13.35 -6.70 15.29
N LYS A 92 -13.08 -7.98 15.59
CA LYS A 92 -14.12 -9.02 15.71
C LYS A 92 -15.24 -8.65 16.68
N SER A 93 -14.92 -7.95 17.77
CA SER A 93 -15.90 -7.47 18.76
C SER A 93 -16.89 -6.42 18.22
N ASN A 94 -16.54 -5.75 17.12
CA ASN A 94 -17.35 -4.71 16.49
C ASN A 94 -18.11 -5.21 15.25
N HIS A 95 -17.85 -6.44 14.77
CA HIS A 95 -18.43 -6.97 13.53
C HIS A 95 -19.96 -6.86 13.46
N ALA A 96 -20.68 -7.14 14.55
CA ALA A 96 -22.14 -7.07 14.58
C ALA A 96 -22.69 -5.65 14.31
N LYS A 97 -21.87 -4.61 14.51
CA LYS A 97 -22.22 -3.19 14.31
C LYS A 97 -21.80 -2.65 12.94
N LEU A 98 -21.00 -3.40 12.18
CA LEU A 98 -20.55 -2.98 10.85
C LEU A 98 -21.72 -2.95 9.86
N PRO A 99 -21.70 -2.09 8.84
CA PRO A 99 -22.64 -2.17 7.72
C PRO A 99 -22.65 -3.56 7.10
N ALA A 100 -23.81 -3.99 6.56
CA ALA A 100 -23.95 -5.33 5.99
C ALA A 100 -22.97 -5.59 4.84
N GLN A 101 -22.70 -4.57 4.03
CA GLN A 101 -21.77 -4.56 2.90
C GLN A 101 -20.34 -4.83 3.37
N VAL A 102 -19.89 -4.12 4.40
CA VAL A 102 -18.56 -4.34 5.01
C VAL A 102 -18.45 -5.76 5.56
N ARG A 103 -19.50 -6.29 6.23
CA ARG A 103 -19.50 -7.68 6.71
C ARG A 103 -19.42 -8.69 5.56
N LYS A 104 -20.18 -8.48 4.48
CA LYS A 104 -20.17 -9.35 3.30
C LYS A 104 -18.81 -9.36 2.62
N PHE A 105 -18.15 -8.21 2.51
CA PHE A 105 -16.80 -8.11 1.96
C PHE A 105 -15.78 -8.91 2.79
N ILE A 106 -15.79 -8.73 4.12
CA ILE A 106 -14.92 -9.52 5.00
C ILE A 106 -15.21 -11.01 4.87
N GLN A 107 -16.50 -11.38 4.76
CA GLN A 107 -16.89 -12.77 4.57
C GLN A 107 -16.41 -13.34 3.22
N ALA A 108 -16.48 -12.57 2.13
CA ALA A 108 -15.97 -12.98 0.83
C ALA A 108 -14.45 -13.27 0.87
N ILE A 109 -13.67 -12.43 1.56
CA ILE A 109 -12.23 -12.68 1.78
C ILE A 109 -12.02 -13.97 2.60
N ARG A 110 -12.85 -14.23 3.61
CA ARG A 110 -12.75 -15.46 4.43
C ARG A 110 -13.14 -16.73 3.67
N ASP A 111 -14.11 -16.62 2.76
CA ASP A 111 -14.60 -17.74 1.97
C ASP A 111 -13.64 -18.09 0.82
N GLU A 112 -12.81 -17.15 0.38
CA GLU A 112 -11.71 -17.40 -0.53
C GLU A 112 -10.59 -18.16 0.18
N LYS A 113 -10.52 -19.47 -0.08
CA LYS A 113 -9.59 -20.40 0.57
C LYS A 113 -8.13 -20.00 0.41
N GLU A 114 -7.79 -19.31 -0.67
CA GLU A 114 -6.43 -18.88 -0.93
C GLU A 114 -6.07 -17.56 -0.22
N LEU A 115 -7.03 -16.82 0.32
CA LEU A 115 -6.80 -15.62 1.11
C LEU A 115 -6.89 -15.89 2.61
N ARG A 116 -6.33 -14.98 3.39
CA ARG A 116 -6.51 -14.92 4.84
C ARG A 116 -6.90 -13.52 5.26
N TRP A 117 -7.86 -13.44 6.18
CA TRP A 117 -8.24 -12.22 6.87
C TRP A 117 -7.51 -12.13 8.21
N GLY A 118 -6.70 -11.10 8.41
CA GLY A 118 -5.89 -10.95 9.62
C GLY A 118 -6.72 -10.76 10.90
N GLY A 119 -7.99 -10.38 10.80
CA GLY A 119 -8.91 -10.34 11.93
C GLY A 119 -9.22 -11.71 12.55
N ASP A 120 -8.85 -12.81 11.89
CA ASP A 120 -8.98 -14.17 12.41
C ASP A 120 -7.67 -14.76 12.95
N PHE A 121 -6.57 -13.99 12.91
CA PHE A 121 -5.29 -14.40 13.47
C PHE A 121 -5.33 -14.45 15.00
N GLY A 122 -4.42 -15.23 15.60
CA GLY A 122 -4.33 -15.38 17.06
C GLY A 122 -4.14 -14.04 17.78
N THR A 123 -3.32 -13.16 17.22
CA THR A 123 -3.34 -11.72 17.51
C THR A 123 -4.06 -11.04 16.36
N GLN A 124 -5.22 -10.44 16.62
CA GLN A 124 -6.04 -9.85 15.57
C GLN A 124 -5.31 -8.71 14.86
N ASP A 125 -5.30 -8.77 13.53
CA ASP A 125 -4.90 -7.68 12.65
C ASP A 125 -6.00 -7.44 11.58
N PRO A 126 -7.11 -6.81 11.95
CA PRO A 126 -8.32 -6.76 11.12
C PRO A 126 -8.24 -5.78 9.94
N VAL A 127 -7.04 -5.32 9.59
CA VAL A 127 -6.75 -4.56 8.36
C VAL A 127 -5.88 -5.37 7.40
N HIS A 128 -5.37 -6.51 7.83
CA HIS A 128 -4.40 -7.29 7.09
C HIS A 128 -5.06 -8.33 6.19
N VAL A 129 -4.57 -8.44 4.95
CA VAL A 129 -4.95 -9.47 3.98
C VAL A 129 -3.69 -10.04 3.33
N ASP A 130 -3.57 -11.36 3.30
CA ASP A 130 -2.48 -12.06 2.62
C ASP A 130 -2.95 -13.40 2.02
N ASP A 131 -2.09 -14.06 1.25
CA ASP A 131 -2.34 -15.39 0.67
C ASP A 131 -1.75 -16.56 1.50
N GLY A 132 -1.21 -16.26 2.68
CA GLY A 132 -0.56 -17.24 3.54
C GLY A 132 0.72 -17.88 3.00
N LEU A 133 1.42 -17.26 2.03
CA LEU A 133 2.67 -17.78 1.47
C LEU A 133 3.65 -18.28 2.55
N ASN A 134 3.91 -17.48 3.59
CA ASN A 134 4.84 -17.81 4.67
C ASN A 134 4.56 -19.12 5.42
N ILE A 135 3.30 -19.57 5.44
CA ILE A 135 2.90 -20.82 6.12
C ILE A 135 2.58 -21.95 5.15
N ARG A 136 2.15 -21.64 3.92
CA ARG A 136 1.74 -22.64 2.92
C ARG A 136 2.91 -23.13 2.09
N ASP A 137 3.86 -22.25 1.79
CA ASP A 137 5.06 -22.56 1.03
C ASP A 137 6.25 -21.73 1.53
N ALA A 138 6.82 -22.18 2.64
CA ALA A 138 7.98 -21.54 3.25
C ALA A 138 9.20 -21.49 2.33
N LEU A 139 9.36 -22.45 1.41
CA LEU A 139 10.47 -22.48 0.47
C LEU A 139 10.29 -21.40 -0.60
N ALA A 140 9.09 -21.25 -1.16
CA ALA A 140 8.79 -20.15 -2.08
C ALA A 140 8.95 -18.79 -1.38
N TRP A 141 8.56 -18.67 -0.12
CA TRP A 141 8.82 -17.47 0.69
C TRP A 141 10.32 -17.14 0.75
N ASP A 142 11.17 -18.12 1.12
CA ASP A 142 12.62 -17.93 1.22
C ASP A 142 13.26 -17.55 -0.12
N MET A 143 12.78 -18.12 -1.23
CA MET A 143 13.27 -17.79 -2.58
C MET A 143 12.83 -16.39 -3.04
N LYS A 144 11.61 -15.96 -2.68
CA LYS A 144 11.06 -14.65 -3.07
C LYS A 144 11.66 -13.50 -2.30
N PHE A 145 11.92 -13.71 -1.00
CA PHE A 145 12.40 -12.68 -0.10
C PHE A 145 13.57 -11.86 -0.66
N PRO A 146 14.74 -12.44 -1.03
CA PRO A 146 15.88 -11.63 -1.48
C PRO A 146 15.59 -10.87 -2.78
N ILE A 147 14.76 -11.41 -3.68
CA ILE A 147 14.40 -10.79 -4.96
C ILE A 147 13.54 -9.54 -4.72
N ILE A 148 12.50 -9.67 -3.90
CA ILE A 148 11.59 -8.56 -3.59
C ILE A 148 12.29 -7.47 -2.80
N GLN A 149 13.15 -7.84 -1.84
CA GLN A 149 13.93 -6.87 -1.09
C GLN A 149 14.90 -6.09 -2.00
N ALA A 150 15.58 -6.78 -2.93
CA ALA A 150 16.43 -6.11 -3.91
C ALA A 150 15.62 -5.15 -4.82
N ALA A 151 14.43 -5.55 -5.26
CA ALA A 151 13.55 -4.70 -6.08
C ALA A 151 13.05 -3.46 -5.32
N LEU A 152 12.61 -3.61 -4.05
CA LEU A 152 12.21 -2.48 -3.19
C LEU A 152 13.36 -1.48 -2.98
N ILE A 153 14.57 -1.99 -2.79
CA ILE A 153 15.77 -1.16 -2.66
C ILE A 153 16.05 -0.42 -3.98
N ALA A 154 15.94 -1.09 -5.12
CA ALA A 154 16.16 -0.46 -6.44
C ALA A 154 15.14 0.66 -6.73
N LEU A 155 13.85 0.44 -6.42
CA LEU A 155 12.78 1.43 -6.64
C LEU A 155 12.96 2.72 -5.83
N THR A 156 13.66 2.65 -4.71
CA THR A 156 13.83 3.77 -3.78
C THR A 156 15.21 4.42 -3.88
N ARG A 157 16.14 3.89 -4.69
CA ARG A 157 17.48 4.48 -4.88
C ARG A 157 17.46 5.63 -5.89
N PRO A 158 18.29 6.67 -5.70
CA PRO A 158 18.38 7.81 -6.63
C PRO A 158 18.86 7.44 -8.04
N GLU A 159 19.50 6.27 -8.19
CA GLU A 159 20.20 5.82 -9.39
C GLU A 159 19.42 4.79 -10.24
N ALA A 160 18.09 4.71 -10.09
CA ALA A 160 17.29 3.87 -10.99
C ALA A 160 17.54 4.30 -12.45
N GLU A 161 17.89 3.32 -13.29
CA GLU A 161 18.39 3.43 -14.67
C GLU A 161 18.20 4.78 -15.38
N ALA A 162 19.30 5.31 -15.95
CA ALA A 162 19.33 6.55 -16.72
C ALA A 162 18.14 6.65 -17.71
N GLY A 163 17.14 7.47 -17.35
CA GLY A 163 15.97 7.74 -18.19
C GLY A 163 14.61 7.38 -17.60
N GLN A 164 14.52 6.67 -16.47
CA GLN A 164 13.23 6.41 -15.80
C GLN A 164 13.12 7.08 -14.42
N ALA A 165 12.09 7.92 -14.26
CA ALA A 165 11.82 8.56 -12.98
C ALA A 165 11.28 7.55 -11.97
N ARG A 166 11.99 7.35 -10.85
CA ARG A 166 11.56 6.45 -9.76
C ARG A 166 10.22 6.88 -9.16
N LEU A 167 9.49 5.95 -8.56
CA LEU A 167 8.27 6.28 -7.80
C LEU A 167 8.65 6.98 -6.50
N LEU A 168 7.97 8.10 -6.19
CA LEU A 168 8.13 8.81 -4.92
C LEU A 168 6.83 8.69 -4.14
N PHE A 169 6.91 8.21 -2.91
CA PHE A 169 5.79 8.02 -2.01
C PHE A 169 6.32 7.94 -0.57
N LEU A 170 5.41 8.01 0.40
CA LEU A 170 5.77 7.92 1.82
C LEU A 170 6.19 6.50 2.22
N GLU A 171 7.51 6.29 2.28
CA GLU A 171 8.17 5.05 2.68
C GLU A 171 9.12 5.29 3.87
N ARG A 172 9.59 4.23 4.53
CA ARG A 172 10.66 4.33 5.53
C ARG A 172 11.86 3.47 5.08
N PRO A 173 13.13 3.94 5.25
CA PRO A 173 13.49 5.34 5.49
C PRO A 173 12.91 6.25 4.38
N PHE A 174 12.67 7.52 4.71
CA PHE A 174 12.05 8.44 3.76
C PHE A 174 12.88 8.53 2.48
N ILE A 175 12.20 8.47 1.34
CA ILE A 175 12.82 8.71 0.04
C ILE A 175 13.36 10.13 0.04
N SER A 176 14.62 10.32 -0.35
CA SER A 176 15.22 11.65 -0.43
C SER A 176 16.02 11.82 -1.72
N GLY A 177 16.14 13.07 -2.17
CA GLY A 177 16.93 13.43 -3.34
C GLY A 177 16.42 14.67 -4.09
N PRO A 178 17.12 15.08 -5.16
CA PRO A 178 16.77 16.25 -5.97
C PRO A 178 15.38 16.16 -6.63
N ASP A 179 14.93 14.95 -6.95
CA ASP A 179 13.61 14.69 -7.52
C ASP A 179 12.47 14.90 -6.52
N VAL A 180 12.68 14.54 -5.26
CA VAL A 180 11.76 14.88 -4.16
C VAL A 180 11.73 16.39 -3.95
N PHE A 181 12.89 17.04 -3.96
CA PHE A 181 12.98 18.50 -3.83
C PHE A 181 12.18 19.21 -4.94
N ALA A 182 12.33 18.79 -6.19
CA ALA A 182 11.59 19.35 -7.33
C ALA A 182 10.07 19.20 -7.18
N VAL A 183 9.59 18.06 -6.64
CA VAL A 183 8.16 17.87 -6.31
C VAL A 183 7.71 18.85 -5.25
N GLN A 184 8.49 18.99 -4.16
CA GLN A 184 8.16 19.91 -3.07
C GLN A 184 8.15 21.37 -3.56
N GLU A 185 9.12 21.80 -4.36
CA GLU A 185 9.13 23.14 -4.97
C GLU A 185 7.88 23.38 -5.80
N ARG A 186 7.46 22.37 -6.59
CA ARG A 186 6.27 22.50 -7.40
C ARG A 186 4.99 22.59 -6.56
N LEU A 187 4.87 21.78 -5.51
CA LEU A 187 3.74 21.86 -4.57
C LEU A 187 3.71 23.23 -3.87
N VAL A 188 4.87 23.77 -3.45
CA VAL A 188 4.96 25.11 -2.87
C VAL A 188 4.49 26.18 -3.86
N ALA A 189 4.91 26.09 -5.13
CA ALA A 189 4.46 27.01 -6.19
C ALA A 189 2.95 26.91 -6.48
N LEU A 190 2.30 25.79 -6.11
CA LEU A 190 0.85 25.58 -6.21
C LEU A 190 0.10 25.97 -4.92
N GLY A 191 0.78 26.56 -3.93
CA GLY A 191 0.19 27.09 -2.71
C GLY A 191 0.14 26.12 -1.53
N PHE A 192 0.85 25.00 -1.58
CA PHE A 192 0.97 24.10 -0.44
C PHE A 192 2.06 24.59 0.51
N ALA A 193 1.72 24.76 1.79
CA ALA A 193 2.65 25.26 2.80
C ALA A 193 3.61 24.14 3.28
N MET A 194 4.86 24.18 2.81
CA MET A 194 5.95 23.34 3.31
C MET A 194 7.31 24.00 3.03
N ASN A 195 8.37 23.50 3.67
CA ASN A 195 9.75 23.84 3.30
C ASN A 195 10.34 22.71 2.44
N PRO A 196 10.73 22.95 1.19
CA PRO A 196 11.42 21.95 0.38
C PRO A 196 12.76 21.56 1.02
N ASP A 197 12.89 20.30 1.41
CA ASP A 197 14.08 19.74 2.08
C ASP A 197 14.65 18.52 1.33
N GLY A 198 14.00 18.11 0.24
CA GLY A 198 14.37 16.95 -0.54
C GLY A 198 14.03 15.63 0.16
N ILE A 199 13.18 15.63 1.19
CA ILE A 199 12.79 14.44 1.96
C ILE A 199 11.27 14.19 1.80
N PHE A 200 10.91 13.00 1.34
CA PHE A 200 9.52 12.60 1.14
C PHE A 200 8.92 12.12 2.48
N GLY A 201 8.68 13.08 3.36
CA GLY A 201 8.05 12.85 4.66
C GLY A 201 6.52 13.01 4.63
N VAL A 202 5.91 12.89 5.81
CA VAL A 202 4.44 12.98 6.00
C VAL A 202 3.86 14.31 5.51
N VAL A 203 4.64 15.41 5.55
CA VAL A 203 4.20 16.72 5.05
C VAL A 203 4.07 16.70 3.52
N THR A 204 5.08 16.16 2.82
CA THR A 204 5.07 16.00 1.36
C THR A 204 3.93 15.10 0.92
N ASP A 205 3.74 13.96 1.60
CA ASP A 205 2.66 13.01 1.35
C ASP A 205 1.28 13.67 1.43
N ARG A 206 0.96 14.34 2.54
CA ARG A 206 -0.33 15.03 2.73
C ARG A 206 -0.59 16.09 1.66
N ALA A 207 0.41 16.90 1.35
CA ALA A 207 0.29 17.93 0.33
C ALA A 207 0.09 17.32 -1.07
N LEU A 208 0.79 16.24 -1.37
CA LEU A 208 0.66 15.52 -2.63
C LEU A 208 -0.73 14.89 -2.79
N THR A 209 -1.22 14.17 -1.77
CA THR A 209 -2.57 13.60 -1.77
C THR A 209 -3.62 14.68 -2.00
N THR A 210 -3.51 15.81 -1.29
CA THR A 210 -4.43 16.95 -1.47
C THR A 210 -4.33 17.55 -2.89
N PHE A 211 -3.13 17.63 -3.45
CA PHE A 211 -2.92 18.06 -4.84
C PHE A 211 -3.60 17.11 -5.82
N GLN A 212 -3.41 15.81 -5.66
CA GLN A 212 -4.04 14.78 -6.51
C GLN A 212 -5.56 14.86 -6.46
N GLU A 213 -6.16 15.04 -5.28
CA GLU A 213 -7.61 15.27 -5.14
C GLU A 213 -8.08 16.49 -5.95
N ARG A 214 -7.35 17.62 -5.86
CA ARG A 214 -7.69 18.86 -6.57
C ARG A 214 -7.61 18.73 -8.09
N GLU A 215 -6.67 17.90 -8.58
CA GLU A 215 -6.48 17.66 -10.01
C GLU A 215 -7.36 16.51 -10.54
N GLY A 216 -8.23 15.93 -9.72
CA GLY A 216 -9.08 14.79 -10.12
C GLY A 216 -8.29 13.50 -10.39
N LEU A 217 -7.09 13.38 -9.81
CA LEU A 217 -6.27 12.17 -9.84
C LEU A 217 -6.66 11.23 -8.70
N ILE A 218 -6.17 9.99 -8.77
CA ILE A 218 -6.19 9.10 -7.60
C ILE A 218 -5.28 9.71 -6.53
N ALA A 219 -5.85 9.98 -5.36
CA ALA A 219 -5.17 10.58 -4.22
C ALA A 219 -4.39 9.53 -3.41
N ASP A 220 -3.41 8.90 -4.08
CA ASP A 220 -2.63 7.77 -3.55
C ASP A 220 -1.31 8.17 -2.87
N GLY A 221 -0.94 9.45 -2.92
CA GLY A 221 0.34 9.94 -2.37
C GLY A 221 1.55 9.51 -3.21
N ILE A 222 1.36 9.15 -4.49
CA ILE A 222 2.42 8.68 -5.39
C ILE A 222 2.75 9.71 -6.46
N VAL A 223 4.04 10.01 -6.61
CA VAL A 223 4.57 10.73 -7.78
C VAL A 223 4.89 9.75 -8.91
N GLY A 224 3.83 9.17 -9.49
CA GLY A 224 3.88 8.38 -10.72
C GLY A 224 3.87 9.26 -11.98
N SER A 225 3.78 8.66 -13.17
CA SER A 225 3.79 9.38 -14.45
C SER A 225 2.66 10.42 -14.56
N SER A 226 1.43 10.05 -14.21
CA SER A 226 0.27 10.97 -14.22
C SER A 226 0.46 12.16 -13.28
N THR A 227 0.93 11.90 -12.05
CA THR A 227 1.23 12.95 -11.07
C THR A 227 2.36 13.86 -11.53
N ARG A 228 3.44 13.31 -12.12
CA ARG A 228 4.55 14.10 -12.68
C ARG A 228 4.09 15.01 -13.82
N LYS A 229 3.23 14.50 -14.70
CA LYS A 229 2.62 15.29 -15.78
C LYS A 229 1.75 16.43 -15.22
N ALA A 230 0.91 16.15 -14.23
CA ALA A 230 0.08 17.18 -13.57
C ALA A 230 0.94 18.24 -12.86
N LEU A 231 2.03 17.81 -12.22
CA LEU A 231 3.05 18.69 -11.64
C LEU A 231 3.91 19.41 -12.69
N LYS A 232 3.83 19.05 -13.97
CA LYS A 232 4.66 19.61 -15.05
C LYS A 232 6.17 19.38 -14.84
N LEU A 233 6.52 18.19 -14.34
CA LEU A 233 7.92 17.76 -14.13
C LEU A 233 8.46 16.88 -15.27
N THR A 234 7.64 16.61 -16.28
CA THR A 234 7.92 15.79 -17.47
C THR A 234 7.10 16.29 -18.65
#